data_AF-A0A2M7PDQ4-F1
#
_entry.id   AF-A0A2M7PDQ4-F1
#
_cell.length_a   1.000
_cell.length_b   1.000
_cell.length_c   1.000
_cell.angle_alpha   90.00
_cell.angle_beta   90.00
_cell.angle_gamma   90.00
#
_symmetry.space_group_name_H-M   'P 1'
#
loop_
_entity.id
_entity.type
_entity.pdbx_description
1 polymer ?
#
loop_
_entity_poly.entity_id
_entity_poly.type
_entity_poly.pdbx_seq_one_letter_code
_entity_poly.pdbx_strand_id
1 'polypeptide(L)'
;MKRSKPPRASGKKNISLTTKALQLHTPQQNKLLNKARDCFVKKARTLKVIFLDVDGVLTDGRIWLIPGGGEAKSFDAKDGVGLKAIINAGIIPVLISGRISEIVERRAMELGIEMVFQAIEDKPGIMHTVLKELGIEPDQTGAMGDDLPDIPMFRETALRFAPADAVPRVIEAADLVTQKPGGRGAVREVCDWLLACRTFPENAFEAGEGE
;
A
#
# COMPACT_ATOMS: atom_id res chain seq x y z
N MET A 1 -16.74 13.49 -77.62
CA MET A 1 -18.00 13.53 -76.85
C MET A 1 -17.74 13.15 -75.40
N LYS A 2 -18.58 13.66 -74.49
CA LYS A 2 -18.42 13.84 -73.03
C LYS A 2 -18.35 12.52 -72.23
N ARG A 3 -17.42 12.45 -71.25
CA ARG A 3 -17.59 12.38 -69.77
C ARG A 3 -18.20 11.09 -69.17
N SER A 4 -17.43 10.43 -68.28
CA SER A 4 -17.77 10.33 -66.84
C SER A 4 -16.67 9.61 -66.06
N LYS A 5 -15.91 10.33 -65.21
CA LYS A 5 -15.15 9.74 -64.09
C LYS A 5 -16.03 9.78 -62.83
N PRO A 6 -16.10 8.71 -62.02
CA PRO A 6 -16.80 8.73 -60.74
C PRO A 6 -15.97 9.43 -59.63
N PRO A 7 -16.59 9.83 -58.51
CA PRO A 7 -16.12 10.92 -57.66
C PRO A 7 -15.12 10.50 -56.58
N ARG A 8 -14.38 11.51 -56.09
CA ARG A 8 -13.55 11.46 -54.86
C ARG A 8 -14.46 11.51 -53.61
N ALA A 9 -14.15 10.66 -52.62
CA ALA A 9 -14.42 10.90 -51.19
C ALA A 9 -13.06 10.73 -50.48
N SER A 10 -12.41 11.77 -49.93
CA SER A 10 -12.68 12.58 -48.73
C SER A 10 -12.78 11.77 -47.44
N GLY A 11 -11.79 11.90 -46.56
CA GLY A 11 -11.93 11.52 -45.15
C GLY A 11 -10.68 10.91 -44.52
N LYS A 12 -9.66 11.73 -44.23
CA LYS A 12 -8.69 11.40 -43.17
C LYS A 12 -9.44 11.27 -41.84
N LYS A 13 -9.09 10.24 -41.05
CA LYS A 13 -8.94 10.24 -39.57
C LYS A 13 -9.20 8.84 -39.00
N ASN A 14 -8.19 7.96 -39.06
CA ASN A 14 -8.08 6.94 -38.01
C ASN A 14 -7.35 7.61 -36.85
N ILE A 15 -8.15 8.20 -35.98
CA ILE A 15 -7.76 8.81 -34.71
C ILE A 15 -7.16 7.71 -33.84
N SER A 16 -5.98 7.97 -33.29
CA SER A 16 -5.33 7.05 -32.37
C SER A 16 -6.23 6.88 -31.14
N LEU A 17 -6.54 5.63 -30.80
CA LEU A 17 -7.34 5.25 -29.63
C LEU A 17 -6.51 5.29 -28.34
N THR A 18 -5.46 6.10 -28.31
CA THR A 18 -4.74 6.47 -27.10
C THR A 18 -5.41 7.71 -26.51
N THR A 19 -5.74 7.64 -25.23
CA THR A 19 -6.11 8.79 -24.39
C THR A 19 -7.60 9.20 -24.43
N LYS A 20 -8.51 8.33 -23.96
CA LYS A 20 -9.88 8.77 -23.61
C LYS A 20 -10.51 8.08 -22.38
N ALA A 21 -9.69 7.56 -21.48
CA ALA A 21 -10.14 7.04 -20.18
C ALA A 21 -9.31 7.57 -18.98
N LEU A 22 -8.69 8.75 -19.12
CA LEU A 22 -8.25 9.53 -17.96
C LEU A 22 -9.35 10.53 -17.62
N GLN A 23 -9.91 10.36 -16.43
CA GLN A 23 -11.04 11.07 -15.88
C GLN A 23 -10.86 12.59 -15.93
N LEU A 24 -11.80 13.28 -16.57
CA LEU A 24 -11.99 14.72 -16.41
C LEU A 24 -12.66 14.93 -15.03
N HIS A 25 -11.86 15.11 -13.98
CA HIS A 25 -12.37 15.50 -12.67
C HIS A 25 -12.75 16.98 -12.66
N THR A 26 -13.85 17.32 -11.98
CA THR A 26 -14.29 18.72 -11.82
C THR A 26 -13.34 19.48 -10.86
N PRO A 27 -13.23 20.82 -10.94
CA PRO A 27 -12.38 21.60 -10.02
C PRO A 27 -12.70 21.35 -8.53
N GLN A 28 -13.96 21.08 -8.21
CA GLN A 28 -14.40 20.73 -6.87
C GLN A 28 -13.96 19.31 -6.45
N GLN A 29 -13.97 18.35 -7.38
CA GLN A 29 -13.42 17.01 -7.16
C GLN A 29 -11.90 17.07 -6.99
N ASN A 30 -11.18 17.86 -7.78
CA ASN A 30 -9.73 18.06 -7.62
C ASN A 30 -9.40 18.69 -6.27
N LYS A 31 -10.16 19.69 -5.82
CA LYS A 31 -9.99 20.29 -4.50
C LYS A 31 -10.22 19.30 -3.35
N LEU A 32 -11.23 18.43 -3.47
CA LEU A 32 -11.49 17.38 -2.49
C LEU A 32 -10.38 16.31 -2.48
N LEU A 33 -9.91 15.90 -3.66
CA LEU A 33 -8.79 14.95 -3.82
C LEU A 33 -7.50 15.52 -3.22
N ASN A 34 -7.18 16.79 -3.49
CA ASN A 34 -6.02 17.46 -2.92
C ASN A 34 -6.12 17.55 -1.39
N LYS A 35 -7.28 17.96 -0.86
CA LYS A 35 -7.50 18.00 0.59
C LYS A 35 -7.38 16.63 1.26
N ALA A 36 -7.87 15.57 0.61
CA ALA A 36 -7.72 14.19 1.11
C ALA A 36 -6.25 13.77 1.12
N ARG A 37 -5.49 14.08 0.06
CA ARG A 37 -4.04 13.85 0.00
C ARG A 37 -3.30 14.59 1.12
N ASP A 38 -3.63 15.86 1.36
CA ASP A 38 -3.02 16.65 2.43
C ASP A 38 -3.30 16.04 3.82
N CYS A 39 -4.51 15.54 4.03
CA CYS A 39 -4.88 14.85 5.27
C CYS A 39 -4.02 13.59 5.49
N PHE A 40 -3.82 12.78 4.44
CA PHE A 40 -2.99 11.58 4.54
C PHE A 40 -1.50 11.91 4.73
N VAL A 41 -0.97 12.93 4.06
CA VAL A 41 0.41 13.40 4.26
C VAL A 41 0.63 13.85 5.71
N LYS A 42 -0.32 14.56 6.31
CA LYS A 42 -0.24 14.98 7.72
C LYS A 42 -0.19 13.79 8.67
N LYS A 43 -1.04 12.79 8.47
CA LYS A 43 -1.02 11.53 9.25
C LYS A 43 0.30 10.76 9.07
N ALA A 44 0.83 10.68 7.85
CA ALA A 44 2.05 9.95 7.53
C ALA A 44 3.29 10.51 8.26
N ARG A 45 3.31 11.82 8.49
CA ARG A 45 4.40 12.48 9.22
C ARG A 45 4.44 12.14 10.71
N THR A 46 3.28 11.94 11.32
CA THR A 46 3.17 11.62 12.75
C THR A 46 3.16 10.12 13.02
N LEU A 47 2.96 9.29 12.00
CA LEU A 47 2.93 7.83 12.11
C LEU A 47 4.19 7.28 12.78
N LYS A 48 4.04 6.48 13.82
CA LYS A 48 5.11 5.85 14.61
C LYS A 48 5.16 4.34 14.45
N VAL A 49 4.03 3.70 14.17
CA VAL A 49 3.92 2.24 14.04
C VAL A 49 3.23 1.91 12.73
N ILE A 50 3.72 0.88 12.04
CA ILE A 50 3.00 0.27 10.91
C ILE A 50 2.80 -1.23 11.17
N PHE A 51 1.54 -1.65 11.19
CA PHE A 51 1.15 -3.05 11.27
C PHE A 51 1.09 -3.64 9.87
N LEU A 52 1.71 -4.80 9.68
CA LEU A 52 1.79 -5.47 8.38
C LEU A 52 1.27 -6.90 8.53
N ASP A 53 0.29 -7.25 7.70
CA ASP A 53 0.10 -8.67 7.39
C ASP A 53 1.33 -9.23 6.67
N VAL A 54 1.44 -10.55 6.63
CA VAL A 54 2.55 -11.25 5.99
C VAL A 54 2.14 -11.82 4.64
N ASP A 55 1.07 -12.63 4.59
CA ASP A 55 0.77 -13.48 3.44
C ASP A 55 -0.18 -12.77 2.48
N GLY A 56 0.36 -12.24 1.38
CA GLY A 56 -0.37 -11.35 0.46
C GLY A 56 0.05 -9.90 0.58
N VAL A 57 0.83 -9.55 1.62
CA VAL A 57 1.47 -8.24 1.78
C VAL A 57 2.99 -8.34 1.59
N LEU A 58 3.69 -9.02 2.50
CA LEU A 58 5.14 -9.25 2.43
C LEU A 58 5.51 -10.41 1.48
N THR A 59 4.57 -11.33 1.26
CA THR A 59 4.66 -12.41 0.29
C THR A 59 3.59 -12.25 -0.78
N ASP A 60 3.65 -13.07 -1.83
CA ASP A 60 2.65 -13.09 -2.90
C ASP A 60 1.40 -13.95 -2.57
N GLY A 61 1.16 -14.20 -1.28
CA GLY A 61 0.03 -14.97 -0.75
C GLY A 61 0.11 -16.48 -0.99
N ARG A 62 1.09 -16.96 -1.76
CA ARG A 62 1.23 -18.39 -2.05
C ARG A 62 1.86 -19.13 -0.87
N ILE A 63 1.24 -20.24 -0.48
CA ILE A 63 1.79 -21.19 0.48
C ILE A 63 2.33 -22.39 -0.28
N TRP A 64 3.65 -22.55 -0.30
CA TRP A 64 4.29 -23.70 -0.93
C TRP A 64 4.40 -24.83 0.08
N LEU A 65 3.70 -25.94 -0.17
CA LEU A 65 3.78 -27.15 0.66
C LEU A 65 4.81 -28.11 0.05
N ILE A 66 5.82 -28.47 0.83
CA ILE A 66 6.93 -29.33 0.42
C ILE A 66 6.68 -30.75 0.95
N PRO A 67 6.92 -31.79 0.14
CA PRO A 67 6.86 -33.17 0.62
C PRO A 67 7.68 -33.37 1.90
N GLY A 68 7.12 -34.08 2.87
CA GLY A 68 7.75 -34.28 4.19
C GLY A 68 7.41 -33.21 5.24
N GLY A 69 6.48 -32.29 4.94
CA GLY A 69 5.91 -31.36 5.93
C GLY A 69 6.60 -29.99 6.00
N GLY A 70 7.52 -29.70 5.08
CA GLY A 70 8.11 -28.37 4.97
C GLY A 70 7.16 -27.37 4.30
N GLU A 71 7.42 -26.09 4.50
CA GLU A 71 6.81 -25.00 3.75
C GLU A 71 7.87 -24.05 3.18
N ALA A 72 7.49 -23.25 2.18
CA ALA A 72 8.31 -22.15 1.67
C ALA A 72 7.46 -20.90 1.43
N LYS A 73 8.08 -19.74 1.65
CA LYS A 73 7.54 -18.40 1.40
C LYS A 73 8.56 -17.57 0.63
N SER A 74 8.09 -16.70 -0.26
CA SER A 74 8.94 -15.79 -1.03
C SER A 74 8.72 -14.36 -0.56
N PHE A 75 9.82 -13.65 -0.27
CA PHE A 75 9.81 -12.23 0.13
C PHE A 75 10.58 -11.40 -0.89
N ASP A 76 10.18 -10.15 -1.10
CA ASP A 76 10.90 -9.24 -1.99
C ASP A 76 12.09 -8.57 -1.27
N ALA A 77 13.24 -8.53 -1.92
CA ALA A 77 14.44 -7.89 -1.36
C ALA A 77 14.28 -6.37 -1.22
N LYS A 78 13.54 -5.72 -2.13
CA LYS A 78 13.31 -4.27 -2.12
C LYS A 78 12.38 -3.89 -0.98
N ASP A 79 11.38 -4.72 -0.66
CA ASP A 79 10.54 -4.55 0.54
C ASP A 79 11.43 -4.53 1.79
N GLY A 80 12.41 -5.43 1.86
CA GLY A 80 13.40 -5.44 2.94
C GLY A 80 14.22 -4.15 3.06
N VAL A 81 14.61 -3.53 1.94
CA VAL A 81 15.29 -2.22 1.94
C VAL A 81 14.37 -1.11 2.48
N GLY A 82 13.11 -1.09 2.05
CA GLY A 82 12.12 -0.13 2.52
C GLY A 82 11.87 -0.24 4.02
N LEU A 83 11.71 -1.47 4.53
CA LEU A 83 11.50 -1.74 5.95
C LEU A 83 12.67 -1.24 6.80
N LYS A 84 13.91 -1.54 6.40
CA LYS A 84 15.11 -1.01 7.08
C LYS A 84 15.16 0.51 7.06
N ALA A 85 14.75 1.14 5.96
CA ALA A 85 14.74 2.59 5.85
C ALA A 85 13.72 3.25 6.80
N ILE A 86 12.51 2.69 6.94
CA ILE A 86 11.52 3.23 7.88
C ILE A 86 11.90 2.98 9.35
N ILE A 87 12.55 1.85 9.65
CA ILE A 87 13.12 1.57 10.99
C ILE A 87 14.14 2.64 11.35
N ASN A 88 15.07 2.94 10.44
CA ASN A 88 16.08 3.99 10.65
C ASN A 88 15.45 5.39 10.80
N ALA A 89 14.24 5.60 10.28
CA ALA A 89 13.47 6.82 10.46
C ALA A 89 12.60 6.81 11.74
N GLY A 90 12.71 5.78 12.58
CA GLY A 90 11.95 5.65 13.84
C GLY A 90 10.48 5.29 13.65
N ILE A 91 10.13 4.59 12.56
CA ILE A 91 8.83 3.91 12.42
C ILE A 91 9.04 2.45 12.79
N ILE A 92 8.21 1.93 13.68
CA ILE A 92 8.27 0.56 14.17
C ILE A 92 7.36 -0.32 13.30
N PRO A 93 7.89 -1.22 12.46
CA PRO A 93 7.09 -2.23 11.80
C PRO A 93 6.72 -3.35 12.79
N VAL A 94 5.47 -3.80 12.73
CA VAL A 94 4.93 -4.90 13.53
C VAL A 94 4.30 -5.91 12.59
N LEU A 95 4.75 -7.16 12.62
CA LEU A 95 4.17 -8.22 11.80
C LEU A 95 3.05 -8.92 12.55
N ILE A 96 1.89 -9.08 11.92
CA ILE A 96 0.75 -9.83 12.47
C ILE A 96 0.28 -10.82 11.43
N SER A 97 0.38 -12.13 11.73
CA SER A 97 -0.09 -13.20 10.86
C SER A 97 -1.05 -14.15 11.58
N GLY A 98 -2.06 -14.62 10.86
CA GLY A 98 -2.91 -15.73 11.32
C GLY A 98 -2.23 -17.10 11.25
N ARG A 99 -1.07 -17.20 10.58
CA ARG A 99 -0.30 -18.45 10.46
C ARG A 99 0.92 -18.44 11.38
N ILE A 100 1.42 -19.63 11.68
CA ILE A 100 2.73 -19.83 12.33
C ILE A 100 3.71 -20.30 11.26
N SER A 101 4.88 -19.66 11.20
CA SER A 101 5.94 -19.98 10.27
C SER A 101 7.31 -19.54 10.82
N GLU A 102 8.24 -20.48 10.94
CA GLU A 102 9.64 -20.16 11.30
C GLU A 102 10.32 -19.29 10.24
N ILE A 103 9.85 -19.35 8.99
CA ILE A 103 10.38 -18.54 7.88
C ILE A 103 10.11 -17.05 8.12
N VAL A 104 8.93 -16.73 8.68
CA VAL A 104 8.55 -15.35 9.01
C VAL A 104 9.43 -14.81 10.14
N GLU A 105 9.66 -15.60 11.19
CA GLU A 105 10.56 -15.22 12.30
C GLU A 105 11.98 -14.98 11.82
N ARG A 106 12.53 -15.91 11.01
CA ARG A 106 13.84 -15.75 10.42
C ARG A 106 13.93 -14.48 9.56
N ARG A 107 12.92 -14.23 8.72
CA ARG A 107 12.91 -13.06 7.85
C ARG A 107 12.83 -11.76 8.66
N ALA A 108 12.00 -11.72 9.70
CA ALA A 108 11.90 -10.58 10.61
C ALA A 108 13.25 -10.30 11.30
N MET A 109 13.92 -11.33 11.79
CA MET A 109 15.25 -11.23 12.39
C MET A 109 16.29 -10.65 11.42
N GLU A 110 16.33 -11.11 10.17
CA GLU A 110 17.23 -10.56 9.13
C GLU A 110 17.00 -9.06 8.83
N LEU A 111 15.75 -8.62 9.02
CA LEU A 111 15.33 -7.24 8.81
C LEU A 111 15.48 -6.36 10.05
N GLY A 112 15.69 -6.95 11.23
CA GLY A 112 15.70 -6.23 12.51
C GLY A 112 14.30 -5.85 12.98
N ILE A 113 13.28 -6.63 12.62
CA ILE A 113 11.91 -6.45 13.07
C ILE A 113 11.72 -7.25 14.36
N GLU A 114 11.54 -6.54 15.48
CA GLU A 114 11.49 -7.16 16.81
C GLU A 114 10.08 -7.66 17.17
N MET A 115 9.04 -7.01 16.64
CA MET A 115 7.65 -7.29 17.01
C MET A 115 6.97 -8.17 15.94
N VAL A 116 6.92 -9.48 16.20
CA VAL A 116 6.31 -10.48 15.32
C VAL A 116 5.27 -11.27 16.11
N PHE A 117 4.03 -11.24 15.66
CA PHE A 117 2.91 -11.94 16.28
C PHE A 117 2.29 -12.91 15.27
N GLN A 118 2.29 -14.19 15.62
CA GLN A 118 1.80 -15.30 14.79
C GLN A 118 0.64 -16.02 15.47
N ALA A 119 -0.13 -16.80 14.70
CA ALA A 119 -1.39 -17.41 15.16
C ALA A 119 -2.38 -16.39 15.76
N ILE A 120 -2.46 -15.20 15.16
CA ILE A 120 -3.37 -14.16 15.60
C ILE A 120 -4.65 -14.16 14.76
N GLU A 121 -5.77 -14.44 15.42
CA GLU A 121 -7.11 -14.24 14.85
C GLU A 121 -7.64 -12.83 15.13
N ASP A 122 -7.47 -12.35 16.37
CA ASP A 122 -7.88 -11.01 16.80
C ASP A 122 -6.76 -9.97 16.56
N LYS A 123 -6.66 -9.50 15.31
CA LYS A 123 -5.67 -8.47 14.93
C LYS A 123 -5.85 -7.14 15.70
N PRO A 124 -7.08 -6.60 15.90
CA PRO A 124 -7.28 -5.43 16.76
C PRO A 124 -6.79 -5.62 18.20
N GLY A 125 -7.08 -6.78 18.82
CA GLY A 125 -6.65 -7.07 20.18
C GLY A 125 -5.13 -7.04 20.35
N ILE A 126 -4.38 -7.65 19.42
CA ILE A 126 -2.90 -7.58 19.48
C ILE A 126 -2.40 -6.17 19.18
N MET A 127 -3.04 -5.46 18.25
CA MET A 127 -2.70 -4.07 17.93
C MET A 127 -2.79 -3.19 19.18
N HIS A 128 -3.90 -3.26 19.92
CA HIS A 128 -4.07 -2.51 21.17
C HIS A 128 -3.03 -2.87 22.23
N THR A 129 -2.67 -4.15 22.33
CA THR A 129 -1.64 -4.62 23.26
C THR A 129 -0.30 -3.96 22.95
N VAL A 130 0.10 -3.96 21.68
CA VAL A 130 1.33 -3.33 21.19
C VAL A 130 1.31 -1.82 21.43
N LEU A 131 0.21 -1.15 21.09
CA LEU A 131 0.09 0.30 21.27
C LEU A 131 0.18 0.72 22.74
N LYS A 132 -0.44 -0.07 23.62
CA LYS A 132 -0.35 0.14 25.07
C LYS A 132 1.08 -0.03 25.60
N GLU A 133 1.81 -1.04 25.13
CA GLU A 133 3.21 -1.28 25.50
C GLU A 133 4.12 -0.14 25.04
N LEU A 134 3.90 0.36 23.82
CA LEU A 134 4.69 1.45 23.24
C LEU A 134 4.27 2.85 23.70
N GLY A 135 3.11 2.99 24.35
CA GLY A 135 2.54 4.29 24.71
C GLY A 135 2.18 5.14 23.49
N ILE A 136 1.67 4.51 22.44
CA ILE A 136 1.37 5.14 21.14
C ILE A 136 -0.14 5.17 20.92
N GLU A 137 -0.64 6.30 20.45
CA GLU A 137 -2.06 6.47 20.16
C GLU A 137 -2.44 5.91 18.78
N PRO A 138 -3.68 5.43 18.58
CA PRO A 138 -4.12 4.87 17.30
C PRO A 138 -3.99 5.84 16.11
N ASP A 139 -4.05 7.16 16.34
CA ASP A 139 -3.89 8.17 15.29
C ASP A 139 -2.44 8.32 14.76
N GLN A 140 -1.49 7.65 15.39
CA GLN A 140 -0.08 7.55 14.98
C GLN A 140 0.24 6.21 14.31
N THR A 141 -0.76 5.47 13.83
CA THR A 141 -0.58 4.12 13.30
C THR A 141 -0.96 4.01 11.82
N GLY A 142 -0.31 3.09 11.13
CA GLY A 142 -0.78 2.60 9.84
C GLY A 142 -0.93 1.09 9.84
N ALA A 143 -1.74 0.57 8.91
CA ALA A 143 -1.89 -0.86 8.68
C ALA A 143 -1.82 -1.18 7.18
N MET A 144 -1.19 -2.28 6.82
CA MET A 144 -1.25 -2.86 5.47
C MET A 144 -1.76 -4.30 5.53
N GLY A 145 -2.78 -4.60 4.73
CA GLY A 145 -3.46 -5.89 4.68
C GLY A 145 -4.00 -6.16 3.28
N ASP A 146 -4.30 -7.42 2.99
CA ASP A 146 -4.76 -7.88 1.67
C ASP A 146 -6.09 -8.62 1.68
N ASP A 147 -6.54 -9.14 2.84
CA ASP A 147 -7.78 -9.92 2.96
C ASP A 147 -8.70 -9.45 4.11
N LEU A 148 -9.91 -10.02 4.16
CA LEU A 148 -11.00 -9.64 5.07
C LEU A 148 -10.61 -9.58 6.56
N PRO A 149 -9.76 -10.47 7.10
CA PRO A 149 -9.33 -10.40 8.49
C PRO A 149 -8.55 -9.12 8.87
N ASP A 150 -8.05 -8.36 7.89
CA ASP A 150 -7.34 -7.10 8.13
C ASP A 150 -8.29 -5.91 8.33
N ILE A 151 -9.52 -6.00 7.83
CA ILE A 151 -10.50 -4.90 7.86
C ILE A 151 -10.80 -4.42 9.30
N PRO A 152 -10.98 -5.29 10.30
CA PRO A 152 -11.13 -4.84 11.69
C PRO A 152 -9.97 -3.97 12.17
N MET A 153 -8.73 -4.38 11.92
CA MET A 153 -7.54 -3.59 12.27
C MET A 153 -7.50 -2.26 11.52
N PHE A 154 -7.86 -2.25 10.23
CA PHE A 154 -7.93 -1.02 9.44
C PHE A 154 -8.80 0.05 10.10
N ARG A 155 -9.97 -0.33 10.64
CA ARG A 155 -10.95 0.61 11.24
C ARG A 155 -10.39 1.41 12.41
N GLU A 156 -9.32 0.93 13.02
CA GLU A 156 -8.75 1.50 14.23
C GLU A 156 -7.37 2.13 13.98
N THR A 157 -6.86 2.06 12.76
CA THR A 157 -5.60 2.71 12.36
C THR A 157 -5.82 4.03 11.63
N ALA A 158 -4.85 4.94 11.71
CA ALA A 158 -4.94 6.26 11.10
C ALA A 158 -4.81 6.23 9.57
N LEU A 159 -3.95 5.35 9.06
CA LEU A 159 -3.64 5.18 7.64
C LEU A 159 -3.72 3.71 7.22
N ARG A 160 -4.46 3.44 6.15
CA ARG A 160 -4.74 2.09 5.68
C ARG A 160 -4.18 1.89 4.28
N PHE A 161 -3.38 0.85 4.10
CA PHE A 161 -2.72 0.52 2.85
C PHE A 161 -3.16 -0.85 2.35
N ALA A 162 -3.31 -1.01 1.04
CA ALA A 162 -3.57 -2.32 0.44
C ALA A 162 -2.65 -2.58 -0.76
N PRO A 163 -2.12 -3.81 -0.92
CA PRO A 163 -1.54 -4.27 -2.17
C PRO A 163 -2.51 -4.10 -3.36
N ALA A 164 -1.96 -3.98 -4.57
CA ALA A 164 -2.76 -3.86 -5.81
C ALA A 164 -3.68 -5.07 -6.07
N ASP A 165 -3.30 -6.24 -5.55
CA ASP A 165 -3.98 -7.53 -5.71
C ASP A 165 -4.74 -7.97 -4.47
N ALA A 166 -4.89 -7.09 -3.48
CA ALA A 166 -5.76 -7.32 -2.33
C ALA A 166 -7.21 -7.56 -2.76
N VAL A 167 -7.99 -8.24 -1.92
CA VAL A 167 -9.40 -8.50 -2.22
C VAL A 167 -10.17 -7.17 -2.36
N PRO A 168 -11.19 -7.09 -3.23
CA PRO A 168 -11.85 -5.81 -3.53
C PRO A 168 -12.36 -5.03 -2.32
N ARG A 169 -12.80 -5.74 -1.28
CA ARG A 169 -13.31 -5.11 -0.04
C ARG A 169 -12.20 -4.45 0.79
N VAL A 170 -10.98 -4.97 0.74
CA VAL A 170 -9.82 -4.38 1.41
C VAL A 170 -9.32 -3.17 0.64
N ILE A 171 -9.30 -3.27 -0.70
CA ILE A 171 -9.04 -2.11 -1.59
C ILE A 171 -10.02 -0.97 -1.30
N GLU A 172 -11.32 -1.26 -1.16
CA GLU A 172 -12.34 -0.25 -0.81
C GLU A 172 -12.14 0.35 0.59
N ALA A 173 -11.61 -0.44 1.53
CA ALA A 173 -11.36 0.01 2.90
C ALA A 173 -10.04 0.78 3.07
N ALA A 174 -9.13 0.72 2.10
CA ALA A 174 -7.82 1.35 2.16
C ALA A 174 -7.87 2.86 1.86
N ASP A 175 -6.99 3.64 2.48
CA ASP A 175 -6.75 5.04 2.13
C ASP A 175 -5.88 5.15 0.87
N LEU A 176 -4.91 4.24 0.74
CA LEU A 176 -3.96 4.18 -0.35
C LEU A 176 -3.78 2.74 -0.82
N VAL A 177 -3.90 2.53 -2.13
CA VAL A 177 -3.68 1.24 -2.77
C VAL A 177 -2.40 1.34 -3.56
N THR A 178 -1.47 0.40 -3.36
CA THR A 178 -0.20 0.40 -4.07
C THR A 178 -0.40 0.04 -5.54
N GLN A 179 0.54 0.42 -6.39
CA GLN A 179 0.58 -0.06 -7.77
C GLN A 179 1.15 -1.48 -7.85
N LYS A 180 2.02 -1.85 -6.90
CA LYS A 180 2.62 -3.18 -6.85
C LYS A 180 1.74 -4.18 -6.08
N PRO A 181 1.75 -5.46 -6.48
CA PRO A 181 1.11 -6.53 -5.73
C PRO A 181 1.96 -6.99 -4.53
N GLY A 182 1.34 -7.77 -3.65
CA GLY A 182 1.96 -8.39 -2.48
C GLY A 182 3.25 -9.15 -2.80
N GLY A 183 4.27 -9.01 -1.95
CA GLY A 183 5.56 -9.68 -2.12
C GLY A 183 6.30 -9.35 -3.42
N ARG A 184 5.98 -8.20 -4.03
CA ARG A 184 6.57 -7.70 -5.29
C ARG A 184 6.88 -6.20 -5.23
N GLY A 185 7.13 -5.66 -4.03
CA GLY A 185 7.46 -4.24 -3.84
C GLY A 185 6.32 -3.36 -3.31
N ALA A 186 5.18 -3.93 -2.91
CA ALA A 186 4.08 -3.15 -2.36
C ALA A 186 4.46 -2.47 -1.04
N VAL A 187 5.10 -3.20 -0.14
CA VAL A 187 5.59 -2.64 1.13
C VAL A 187 6.66 -1.57 0.86
N ARG A 188 7.54 -1.79 -0.11
CA ARG A 188 8.54 -0.80 -0.54
C ARG A 188 7.88 0.51 -1.00
N GLU A 189 6.80 0.43 -1.77
CA GLU A 189 6.05 1.60 -2.24
C GLU A 189 5.50 2.41 -1.07
N VAL A 190 4.92 1.73 -0.07
CA VAL A 190 4.44 2.38 1.16
C VAL A 190 5.58 2.99 1.96
N CYS A 191 6.69 2.28 2.15
CA CYS A 191 7.87 2.80 2.85
C CYS A 191 8.42 4.06 2.18
N ASP A 192 8.59 4.07 0.86
CA ASP A 192 9.08 5.23 0.12
C ASP A 192 8.11 6.42 0.24
N TRP A 193 6.80 6.16 0.19
CA TRP A 193 5.79 7.18 0.36
C TRP A 193 5.81 7.81 1.77
N LEU A 194 5.88 6.98 2.82
CA LEU A 194 5.96 7.45 4.21
C LEU A 194 7.20 8.33 4.44
N LEU A 195 8.35 7.91 3.91
CA LEU A 195 9.59 8.68 4.01
C LEU A 195 9.51 9.99 3.22
N ALA A 196 8.94 9.97 2.02
CA ALA A 196 8.71 11.18 1.24
C ALA A 196 7.81 12.18 1.98
N CYS A 197 6.71 11.73 2.59
CA CYS A 197 5.84 12.61 3.36
C CYS A 197 6.55 13.31 4.52
N ARG A 198 7.58 12.69 5.10
CA ARG A 198 8.39 13.25 6.19
C ARG A 198 9.47 14.21 5.73
N THR A 199 9.95 14.09 4.49
CA THR A 199 11.05 14.92 3.96
C THR A 199 10.56 16.16 3.21
N PHE A 200 9.38 16.12 2.57
CA PHE A 200 8.86 17.27 1.83
C PHE A 200 8.02 18.22 2.72
N PRO A 201 8.22 19.56 2.66
CA PRO A 201 7.41 20.54 3.40
C PRO A 201 5.95 20.60 2.89
N GLU A 202 4.99 21.04 3.73
CA GLU A 202 3.53 21.04 3.40
C GLU A 202 3.22 21.72 2.06
N ASN A 203 3.93 22.80 1.80
CA ASN A 203 3.70 23.69 0.66
C ASN A 203 4.20 23.09 -0.67
N ALA A 204 4.96 21.99 -0.64
CA ALA A 204 5.48 21.36 -1.85
C ALA A 204 4.38 20.70 -2.70
N PHE A 205 3.22 20.41 -2.10
CA PHE A 205 2.08 19.79 -2.78
C PHE A 205 1.06 20.82 -3.31
N GLU A 206 1.23 22.11 -2.99
CA GLU A 206 0.38 23.22 -3.47
C GLU A 206 0.88 23.80 -4.81
N ALA A 207 2.12 23.51 -5.22
CA ALA A 207 2.72 24.02 -6.45
C ALA A 207 2.28 23.21 -7.69
N GLY A 208 1.03 23.40 -8.12
CA GLY A 208 0.49 22.81 -9.35
C GLY A 208 -0.50 23.70 -10.11
N GLU A 209 -0.77 24.92 -9.64
CA GLU A 209 -1.59 25.92 -10.35
C GLU A 209 -0.74 27.17 -10.59
N GLY A 210 0.13 27.13 -11.59
CA GLY A 210 0.89 28.33 -12.00
C GLY A 210 2.12 28.01 -12.82
N GLU A 211 1.93 27.72 -14.11
CA GLU A 211 2.63 28.32 -15.25
C GLU A 211 2.00 27.84 -16.57
#